data_AF-A0A7J4MRY8-F1
#
_entry.id   AF-A0A7J4MRY8-F1
#
_cell.length_a   1.000
_cell.length_b   1.000
_cell.length_c   1.000
_cell.angle_alpha   90.00
_cell.angle_beta   90.00
_cell.angle_gamma   90.00
#
_symmetry.space_group_name_H-M   'P 1'
#
loop_
_entity.id
_entity.type
_entity.pdbx_description
1 polymer ?
#
loop_
_entity_poly.entity_id
_entity_poly.type
_entity_poly.pdbx_seq_one_letter_code
_entity_poly.pdbx_strand_id
1 'polypeptide(L)'
;MKILNKLIIGFIFIAIIIIIFLIFRGNEDSWIKNEKGIYVKHGNPSQIPDDALKQQDLINKTLKLYQQENLKGIEFFSQCLGVIDGYAIDVVHVPRIEEDNLAENQCDSFRSREVLHFIEIDQNGNIVRIV
;
A
#
# COMPACT_ATOMS: atom_id res chain seq x y z
N MET A 1 -44.67 31.18 26.45
CA MET A 1 -44.88 29.82 25.88
C MET A 1 -44.27 29.63 24.49
N LYS A 2 -44.54 30.50 23.49
CA LYS A 2 -44.00 30.34 22.11
C LYS A 2 -42.47 30.42 21.99
N ILE A 3 -41.80 31.23 22.80
CA ILE A 3 -40.32 31.40 22.78
C ILE A 3 -39.61 30.16 23.36
N LEU A 4 -40.17 29.59 24.44
CA LEU A 4 -39.64 28.39 25.08
C LEU A 4 -39.65 27.19 24.13
N ASN A 5 -40.71 27.00 23.35
CA ASN A 5 -40.80 25.93 22.35
C ASN A 5 -39.79 26.10 21.22
N LYS A 6 -39.51 27.33 20.77
CA LYS A 6 -38.48 27.60 19.75
C LYS A 6 -37.07 27.27 20.26
N LEU A 7 -36.79 27.58 21.53
CA LEU A 7 -35.51 27.24 22.16
C LEU A 7 -35.36 25.71 22.31
N ILE A 8 -36.41 25.01 22.74
CA ILE A 8 -36.40 23.53 22.85
C ILE A 8 -36.14 22.87 21.49
N ILE A 9 -36.82 23.31 20.43
CA ILE A 9 -36.59 22.80 19.07
C ILE A 9 -35.15 23.04 18.61
N GLY A 10 -34.59 24.22 18.91
CA GLY A 10 -33.19 24.54 18.62
C GLY A 10 -32.21 23.59 19.33
N PHE A 11 -32.40 23.32 20.62
CA PHE A 11 -31.56 22.38 21.36
C PHE A 11 -31.65 20.95 20.83
N ILE A 12 -32.86 20.48 20.49
CA ILE A 12 -33.06 19.16 19.89
C ILE A 12 -32.30 19.05 18.57
N PHE A 13 -32.37 20.08 17.72
CA PHE A 13 -31.68 20.10 16.44
C PHE A 13 -30.15 20.04 16.60
N ILE A 14 -29.58 20.82 17.53
CA ILE A 14 -28.14 20.79 17.83
C ILE A 14 -27.74 19.40 18.37
N ALA A 15 -28.52 18.82 19.28
CA ALA A 15 -28.25 17.50 19.82
C ALA A 15 -28.26 16.41 18.72
N ILE A 16 -29.20 16.49 17.78
CA ILE A 16 -29.26 15.58 16.62
C ILE A 16 -27.99 15.72 15.76
N ILE A 17 -27.52 16.94 15.50
CA ILE A 17 -26.27 17.18 14.73
C ILE A 17 -25.07 16.57 15.46
N ILE A 18 -24.97 16.74 16.78
CA ILE A 18 -23.86 16.15 17.57
C ILE A 18 -23.92 14.63 17.52
N ILE A 19 -25.11 14.04 17.68
CA ILE A 19 -25.29 12.58 17.60
C ILE A 19 -24.90 12.05 16.22
N ILE A 20 -25.34 12.71 15.15
CA ILE A 20 -24.95 12.39 13.77
C ILE A 20 -23.42 12.48 13.63
N PHE A 21 -22.81 13.57 14.07
CA PHE A 21 -21.35 13.75 14.00
C PHE A 21 -20.60 12.64 14.76
N LEU A 22 -21.08 12.22 15.93
CA LEU A 22 -20.48 11.15 16.72
C LEU A 22 -20.69 9.76 16.07
N ILE A 23 -21.82 9.51 15.42
CA ILE A 23 -22.09 8.25 14.69
C ILE A 23 -21.23 8.14 13.42
N PHE A 24 -21.04 9.26 12.70
CA PHE A 24 -20.26 9.29 11.46
C PHE A 24 -18.77 9.60 11.66
N ARG A 25 -18.29 9.65 12.90
CA ARG A 25 -16.86 9.80 13.18
C ARG A 25 -16.18 8.47 12.84
N GLY A 26 -15.61 8.38 11.64
CA GLY A 26 -14.82 7.22 11.23
C GLY A 26 -13.65 6.97 12.18
N ASN A 27 -13.13 5.74 12.21
CA ASN A 27 -11.91 5.43 12.95
C ASN A 27 -10.74 6.25 12.39
N GLU A 28 -10.35 7.30 13.11
CA GLU A 28 -9.19 8.15 12.78
C GLU A 28 -7.86 7.37 12.93
N ASP A 29 -7.85 6.31 13.75
CA ASP A 29 -6.69 5.46 13.98
C ASP A 29 -6.82 4.15 13.17
N SER A 30 -6.10 4.06 12.05
CA SER A 30 -6.14 2.88 11.17
C SER A 30 -4.84 2.69 10.38
N TRP A 31 -4.77 1.60 9.63
CA TRP A 31 -3.76 1.38 8.61
C TRP A 31 -4.38 1.54 7.23
N ILE A 32 -3.77 2.36 6.39
CA ILE A 32 -4.25 2.66 5.04
C ILE A 32 -3.16 2.34 4.04
N LYS A 33 -3.54 1.99 2.81
CA LYS A 33 -2.57 1.89 1.71
C LYS A 33 -2.34 3.27 1.11
N ASN A 34 -1.09 3.67 0.93
CA ASN A 34 -0.74 4.87 0.18
C ASN A 34 -0.87 4.65 -1.34
N GLU A 35 -0.52 5.66 -2.14
CA GLU A 35 -0.54 5.62 -3.61
C GLU A 35 0.32 4.51 -4.23
N LYS A 36 1.30 4.00 -3.48
CA LYS A 36 2.15 2.87 -3.88
C LYS A 36 1.58 1.50 -3.48
N GLY A 37 0.42 1.46 -2.83
CA GLY A 37 -0.17 0.22 -2.30
C GLY A 37 0.48 -0.27 -1.00
N ILE A 38 1.33 0.55 -0.36
CA ILE A 38 2.04 0.21 0.88
C ILE A 38 1.20 0.61 2.09
N TYR A 39 1.04 -0.30 3.06
CA TYR A 39 0.39 -0.01 4.33
C TYR A 39 1.21 1.00 5.14
N VAL A 40 0.58 2.12 5.45
CA VAL A 40 1.11 3.18 6.30
C VAL A 40 0.15 3.45 7.46
N LYS A 41 0.71 3.83 8.61
CA LYS A 41 -0.08 4.21 9.78
C LYS A 41 -0.81 5.53 9.51
N HIS A 42 -2.09 5.58 9.87
CA HIS A 42 -2.88 6.80 9.93
C HIS A 42 -3.35 6.99 11.37
N GLY A 43 -2.93 8.09 12.01
CA GLY A 43 -3.10 8.26 13.45
C GLY A 43 -2.18 7.34 14.27
N ASN A 44 -2.69 6.81 15.37
CA ASN A 44 -1.97 5.91 16.28
C ASN A 44 -2.73 4.58 16.49
N PRO A 45 -2.84 3.73 15.45
CA PRO A 45 -3.56 2.47 15.56
C PRO A 45 -2.93 1.57 16.63
N SER A 46 -3.76 1.07 17.55
CA SER A 46 -3.35 0.17 18.63
C SER A 46 -3.09 -1.27 18.16
N GLN A 47 -3.60 -1.62 16.98
CA GLN A 47 -3.45 -2.93 16.35
C GLN A 47 -2.81 -2.80 14.97
N ILE A 48 -2.06 -3.83 14.59
CA ILE A 48 -1.47 -3.96 13.25
C ILE A 48 -2.24 -5.06 12.53
N PRO A 49 -2.89 -4.78 11.38
CA PRO A 49 -3.54 -5.80 10.59
C PRO A 49 -2.54 -6.86 10.12
N ASP A 50 -2.97 -8.11 10.06
CA ASP A 50 -2.14 -9.22 9.57
C ASP A 50 -1.59 -8.95 8.16
N ASP A 51 -2.38 -8.31 7.29
CA ASP A 51 -1.96 -7.98 5.93
C ASP A 51 -0.82 -6.93 5.91
N ALA A 52 -0.81 -6.00 6.86
CA ALA A 52 0.29 -5.04 6.99
C ALA A 52 1.58 -5.73 7.47
N LEU A 53 1.47 -6.69 8.38
CA LEU A 53 2.60 -7.51 8.82
C LEU A 53 3.16 -8.37 7.67
N LYS A 54 2.29 -9.05 6.91
CA LYS A 54 2.68 -9.84 5.74
C LYS A 54 3.34 -8.97 4.67
N GLN A 55 2.80 -7.80 4.39
CA GLN A 55 3.41 -6.89 3.43
C GLN A 55 4.79 -6.41 3.89
N GLN A 56 4.97 -6.10 5.18
CA GLN A 56 6.27 -5.73 5.70
C GLN A 56 7.29 -6.87 5.59
N ASP A 57 6.87 -8.12 5.84
CA ASP A 57 7.71 -9.31 5.64
C ASP A 57 8.10 -9.49 4.16
N LEU A 58 7.14 -9.35 3.25
CA LEU A 58 7.38 -9.39 1.80
C LEU A 58 8.39 -8.31 1.37
N ILE A 59 8.23 -7.07 1.83
CA ILE A 59 9.17 -5.97 1.53
C ILE A 59 10.56 -6.33 2.05
N ASN A 60 10.68 -6.83 3.27
CA ASN A 60 11.98 -7.21 3.85
C ASN A 60 12.66 -8.33 3.04
N LYS A 61 11.91 -9.35 2.63
CA LYS A 61 12.43 -10.44 1.78
C LYS A 61 12.86 -9.92 0.40
N THR A 62 12.08 -9.01 -0.17
CA THR A 62 12.38 -8.36 -1.47
C THR A 62 13.67 -7.57 -1.40
N LEU A 63 13.83 -6.71 -0.39
CA LEU A 63 15.05 -5.92 -0.18
C LEU A 63 16.27 -6.81 0.07
N LYS A 64 16.08 -7.92 0.79
CA LYS A 64 17.14 -8.92 0.99
C LYS A 64 17.55 -9.59 -0.32
N LEU A 65 16.59 -9.97 -1.18
CA LEU A 65 16.89 -10.53 -2.51
C LEU A 65 17.66 -9.51 -3.35
N TYR A 66 17.19 -8.27 -3.41
CA TYR A 66 17.87 -7.18 -4.11
C TYR A 66 19.33 -7.02 -3.63
N GLN A 67 19.55 -6.97 -2.32
CA GLN A 67 20.90 -6.88 -1.74
C GLN A 67 21.78 -8.08 -2.12
N GLN A 68 21.22 -9.29 -2.14
CA GLN A 68 21.95 -10.50 -2.53
C GLN A 68 22.38 -10.46 -3.99
N GLU A 69 21.51 -10.01 -4.89
CA GLU A 69 21.85 -9.85 -6.31
C GLU A 69 22.86 -8.71 -6.53
N ASN A 70 22.72 -7.60 -5.80
CA ASN A 70 23.68 -6.50 -5.85
C ASN A 70 25.09 -6.93 -5.42
N LEU A 71 25.19 -7.76 -4.38
CA LEU A 71 26.46 -8.32 -3.91
C LEU A 71 27.13 -9.27 -4.91
N LYS A 72 26.37 -9.82 -5.86
CA LYS A 72 26.90 -10.62 -6.98
C LYS A 72 27.40 -9.74 -8.13
N GLY A 73 27.26 -8.42 -8.04
CA GLY A 73 27.65 -7.48 -9.09
C GLY A 73 26.67 -7.45 -10.26
N ILE A 74 25.40 -7.83 -10.04
CA ILE A 74 24.36 -7.67 -11.04
C ILE A 74 24.04 -6.18 -11.17
N GLU A 75 24.06 -5.68 -12.41
CA GLU A 75 23.53 -4.36 -12.72
C GLU A 75 22.01 -4.41 -12.86
N PHE A 76 21.33 -3.38 -12.36
CA PHE A 76 19.88 -3.30 -12.31
C PHE A 76 19.34 -2.29 -13.34
N PHE A 77 18.53 -2.78 -14.26
CA PHE A 77 17.81 -2.00 -15.26
C PHE A 77 16.33 -2.40 -15.23
N SER A 78 15.83 -3.04 -16.27
CA SER A 78 14.49 -3.64 -16.32
C SER A 78 14.63 -5.16 -16.28
N GLN A 79 14.33 -5.81 -15.16
CA GLN A 79 14.47 -7.26 -15.06
C GLN A 79 13.64 -7.87 -13.94
N CYS A 80 13.25 -9.14 -14.12
CA CYS A 80 12.71 -9.97 -13.05
C CYS A 80 13.83 -10.43 -12.10
N LEU A 81 13.64 -10.29 -10.79
CA LEU A 81 14.52 -10.87 -9.76
C LEU A 81 14.02 -12.22 -9.24
N GLY A 82 12.74 -12.54 -9.44
CA GLY A 82 12.16 -13.83 -9.06
C GLY A 82 10.76 -13.70 -8.45
N VAL A 83 10.37 -14.70 -7.66
CA VAL A 83 9.06 -14.76 -6.98
C VAL A 83 9.27 -14.98 -5.48
N ILE A 84 8.60 -14.19 -4.65
CA ILE A 84 8.58 -14.34 -3.19
C ILE A 84 7.13 -14.29 -2.71
N ASP A 85 6.71 -15.29 -1.93
CA ASP A 85 5.36 -15.35 -1.32
C ASP A 85 4.20 -15.10 -2.30
N GLY A 86 4.36 -15.55 -3.56
CA GLY A 86 3.35 -15.33 -4.60
C GLY A 86 3.33 -13.92 -5.19
N TYR A 87 4.43 -13.17 -5.07
CA TYR A 87 4.66 -11.88 -5.73
C TYR A 87 5.85 -11.98 -6.67
N ALA A 88 5.68 -11.53 -7.91
CA ALA A 88 6.77 -11.28 -8.84
C ALA A 88 7.54 -10.03 -8.42
N ILE A 89 8.87 -10.08 -8.47
CA ILE A 89 9.75 -8.98 -8.10
C ILE A 89 10.36 -8.41 -9.38
N ASP A 90 9.88 -7.24 -9.82
CA ASP A 90 10.37 -6.59 -11.04
C ASP A 90 11.17 -5.33 -10.69
N VAL A 91 12.35 -5.19 -11.29
CA VAL A 91 13.10 -3.93 -11.30
C VAL A 91 12.63 -3.10 -12.47
N VAL A 92 12.33 -1.82 -12.21
CA VAL A 92 11.84 -0.87 -13.22
C VAL A 92 12.55 0.49 -13.09
N HIS A 93 12.49 1.28 -14.15
CA HIS A 93 12.92 2.68 -14.09
C HIS A 93 11.89 3.57 -13.36
N VAL A 94 12.38 4.67 -12.79
CA VAL A 94 11.54 5.71 -12.17
C VAL A 94 11.93 7.08 -12.74
N PRO A 95 11.10 7.70 -13.60
CA PRO A 95 9.81 7.22 -14.12
C PRO A 95 9.96 5.98 -15.01
N ARG A 96 8.90 5.16 -15.12
CA ARG A 96 8.89 3.98 -16.00
C ARG A 96 9.11 4.38 -17.45
N ILE A 97 9.85 3.56 -18.18
CA ILE A 97 10.10 3.70 -19.61
C ILE A 97 9.54 2.50 -20.39
N GLU A 98 9.58 2.57 -21.72
CA GLU A 98 9.02 1.52 -22.59
C GLU A 98 9.68 0.15 -22.38
N GLU A 99 10.98 0.15 -22.08
CA GLU A 99 11.76 -1.06 -21.79
C GLU A 99 11.21 -1.84 -20.59
N ASP A 100 10.63 -1.17 -19.59
CA ASP A 100 10.01 -1.83 -18.43
C ASP A 100 8.74 -2.62 -18.79
N ASN A 101 8.18 -2.40 -19.99
CA ASN A 101 6.99 -3.11 -20.49
C ASN A 101 7.34 -4.25 -21.45
N LEU A 102 8.62 -4.39 -21.83
CA LEU A 102 9.05 -5.49 -22.67
C LEU A 102 8.88 -6.82 -21.93
N ALA A 103 8.44 -7.83 -22.68
CA ALA A 103 8.03 -9.09 -22.09
C ALA A 103 9.22 -9.82 -21.43
N GLU A 104 10.39 -9.73 -22.04
CA GLU A 104 11.68 -10.22 -21.53
C GLU A 104 12.12 -9.60 -20.19
N ASN A 105 11.59 -8.42 -19.85
CA ASN A 105 11.95 -7.70 -18.64
C ASN A 105 10.95 -7.91 -17.50
N GLN A 106 9.90 -8.69 -17.72
CA GLN A 106 8.87 -9.03 -16.73
C GLN A 106 9.03 -10.48 -16.27
N CYS A 107 8.71 -10.76 -15.02
CA CYS A 107 8.72 -12.15 -14.53
C CYS A 107 7.78 -13.07 -15.34
N ASP A 108 8.31 -14.20 -15.81
CA ASP A 108 7.55 -15.22 -16.55
C ASP A 108 6.36 -15.76 -15.75
N SER A 109 6.49 -15.88 -14.43
CA SER A 109 5.42 -16.31 -13.52
C SER A 109 4.24 -15.33 -13.51
N PHE A 110 4.49 -14.03 -13.63
CA PHE A 110 3.44 -13.02 -13.75
C PHE A 110 2.82 -13.04 -15.15
N ARG A 111 3.66 -13.10 -16.19
CA ARG A 111 3.21 -13.18 -17.59
C ARG A 111 2.33 -14.41 -17.88
N SER A 112 2.70 -15.56 -17.32
CA SER A 112 1.97 -16.82 -17.45
C SER A 112 0.76 -16.93 -16.51
N ARG A 113 0.56 -15.95 -15.62
CA ARG A 113 -0.51 -15.90 -14.60
C ARG A 113 -0.41 -16.99 -13.52
N GLU A 114 0.76 -17.58 -13.32
CA GLU A 114 1.04 -18.40 -12.15
C GLU A 114 1.02 -17.55 -10.87
N VAL A 115 1.52 -16.32 -10.99
CA VAL A 115 1.50 -15.30 -9.96
C VAL A 115 0.64 -14.12 -10.42
N LEU A 116 -0.21 -13.61 -9.53
CA LEU A 116 -1.15 -12.52 -9.84
C LEU A 116 -0.75 -11.18 -9.21
N HIS A 117 0.29 -11.19 -8.38
CA HIS A 117 0.73 -10.04 -7.61
C HIS A 117 2.17 -9.69 -7.95
N PHE A 118 2.53 -8.43 -7.79
CA PHE A 118 3.91 -7.99 -8.03
C PHE A 118 4.32 -6.84 -7.12
N ILE A 119 5.62 -6.74 -6.92
CA ILE A 119 6.30 -5.62 -6.28
C ILE A 119 7.33 -5.10 -7.26
N GLU A 120 7.18 -3.82 -7.59
CA GLU A 120 8.15 -3.10 -8.41
C GLU A 120 9.13 -2.36 -7.50
N ILE A 121 10.41 -2.51 -7.79
CA ILE A 121 11.50 -1.77 -7.17
C ILE A 121 12.28 -0.99 -8.21
N ASP A 122 12.90 0.12 -7.80
CA ASP A 122 13.81 0.86 -8.68
C ASP A 122 15.22 0.25 -8.67
N GLN A 123 16.09 0.81 -9.51
CA GLN A 123 17.50 0.42 -9.66
C GLN A 123 18.35 0.62 -8.40
N ASN A 124 17.81 1.26 -7.36
CA ASN A 124 18.44 1.44 -6.05
C ASN A 124 17.77 0.56 -4.97
N GLY A 125 16.80 -0.27 -5.34
CA GLY A 125 16.03 -1.12 -4.43
C GLY A 125 14.89 -0.40 -3.70
N ASN A 126 14.52 0.82 -4.08
CA ASN A 126 13.38 1.50 -3.46
C ASN A 126 12.06 0.93 -3.98
N ILE A 127 11.07 0.75 -3.10
CA ILE A 127 9.74 0.29 -3.51
C ILE A 127 9.03 1.36 -4.33
N VAL A 128 8.64 0.98 -5.55
CA VAL A 128 7.85 1.79 -6.48
C VAL A 128 6.37 1.56 -6.22
N ARG A 129 5.90 0.30 -6.26
CA ARG A 129 4.52 -0.07 -5.94
C ARG A 129 4.37 -1.56 -5.61
N ILE A 130 3.27 -1.91 -4.93
CA ILE A 130 2.85 -3.28 -4.62
C ILE A 130 1.39 -3.45 -5.06
N VAL A 131 1.12 -4.46 -5.91
CA VAL A 131 -0.19 -4.74 -6.51
C VAL A 131 -0.58 -6.20 -6.29
#